data_AF-A0AB35N0Y9-F1
#
_entry.id   AF-A0AB35N0Y9-F1
#
_cell.length_a   1.000
_cell.length_b   1.000
_cell.length_c   1.000
_cell.angle_alpha   90.00
_cell.angle_beta   90.00
_cell.angle_gamma   90.00
#
_symmetry.space_group_name_H-M   'P 1'
#
loop_
_entity.id
_entity.type
_entity.pdbx_description
1 polymer ?
#
loop_
_entity_poly.entity_id
_entity_poly.type
_entity_poly.pdbx_seq_one_letter_code
_entity_poly.pdbx_strand_id
1 'polypeptide(L)'
;MKSVDDYLKEFSNEVAVLTKAHFTWKYVNAVASADKQILTALKRTPSSWNIFLHSLQTTTFISLGRIFDPNSNSFSIHRLARYCSKNINEFDRTNLKIRKMDGDVKEPEWLEEYLNGAYYPNKGDIKRLREEISSHRTTYETKYKPIRNKVMAHKDFSKIGKNEELFGKTNITELEGIISFCNQVKLGIQEQYWNGRKITFTNDLIFDGHDQSAEKEVNDLLESLK
;
A
#
# COMPACT_ATOMS: atom_id res chain seq x y z
N MET A 1 12.62 -1.66 15.22
CA MET A 1 11.20 -1.33 15.46
C MET A 1 10.82 -1.76 16.86
N LYS A 2 10.37 -0.82 17.69
CA LYS A 2 10.11 -0.97 19.13
C LYS A 2 8.67 -0.61 19.54
N SER A 3 7.86 -0.08 18.62
CA SER A 3 6.46 0.31 18.85
C SER A 3 5.59 -0.03 17.64
N VAL A 4 4.27 0.01 17.80
CA VAL A 4 3.32 -0.10 16.67
C VAL A 4 3.59 0.96 15.62
N ASP A 5 3.93 2.19 16.04
CA ASP A 5 4.21 3.31 15.14
C ASP A 5 5.45 3.05 14.25
N ASP A 6 6.50 2.44 14.78
CA ASP A 6 7.67 2.05 13.98
C ASP A 6 7.30 1.05 12.88
N TYR A 7 6.48 0.04 13.22
CA TYR A 7 6.00 -0.93 12.24
C TYR A 7 5.04 -0.28 11.23
N LEU A 8 4.19 0.64 11.69
CA LEU A 8 3.27 1.36 10.83
C LEU A 8 4.01 2.25 9.83
N LYS A 9 5.07 2.95 10.24
CA LYS A 9 5.92 3.76 9.36
C LYS A 9 6.55 2.92 8.26
N GLU A 10 7.13 1.77 8.62
CA GLU A 10 7.73 0.89 7.62
C GLU A 10 6.68 0.32 6.64
N PHE A 11 5.49 -0.04 7.15
CA PHE A 11 4.38 -0.46 6.28
C PHE A 11 3.92 0.65 5.36
N SER A 12 3.81 1.87 5.89
CA SER A 12 3.42 3.06 5.14
C SER A 12 4.38 3.33 3.99
N ASN A 13 5.69 3.21 4.23
CA ASN A 13 6.71 3.39 3.21
C ASN A 13 6.55 2.36 2.08
N GLU A 14 6.33 1.10 2.41
CA GLU A 14 6.15 0.05 1.40
C GLU A 14 4.85 0.23 0.59
N VAL A 15 3.76 0.63 1.25
CA VAL A 15 2.48 0.96 0.57
C VAL A 15 2.64 2.19 -0.33
N ALA A 16 3.40 3.19 0.10
CA ALA A 16 3.70 4.37 -0.72
C ALA A 16 4.48 4.00 -1.98
N VAL A 17 5.52 3.16 -1.86
CA VAL A 17 6.28 2.65 -3.02
C VAL A 17 5.37 1.89 -3.98
N LEU A 18 4.54 0.99 -3.45
CA LEU A 18 3.57 0.23 -4.24
C LEU A 18 2.60 1.16 -5.01
N THR A 19 1.98 2.11 -4.30
CA THR A 19 0.99 3.03 -4.84
C THR A 19 1.62 3.89 -5.93
N LYS A 20 2.74 4.56 -5.64
CA LYS A 20 3.43 5.42 -6.63
C LYS A 20 3.85 4.63 -7.86
N ALA A 21 4.50 3.48 -7.69
CA ALA A 21 4.98 2.70 -8.83
C ALA A 21 3.84 2.28 -9.77
N HIS A 22 2.72 1.82 -9.20
CA HIS A 22 1.57 1.41 -9.99
C HIS A 22 0.90 2.60 -10.70
N PHE A 23 0.59 3.67 -9.96
CA PHE A 23 -0.14 4.81 -10.52
C PHE A 23 0.72 5.61 -11.50
N THR A 24 2.02 5.79 -11.27
CA THR A 24 2.92 6.38 -12.28
C THR A 24 2.90 5.57 -13.57
N TRP A 25 2.99 4.23 -13.48
CA TRP A 25 2.90 3.37 -14.66
C TRP A 25 1.55 3.51 -15.38
N LYS A 26 0.45 3.53 -14.64
CA LYS A 26 -0.91 3.69 -15.17
C LYS A 26 -1.06 5.02 -15.92
N TYR A 27 -0.68 6.12 -15.28
CA TYR A 27 -0.87 7.45 -15.85
C TYR A 27 0.01 7.70 -17.07
N VAL A 28 1.25 7.19 -17.10
CA VAL A 28 2.09 7.32 -18.31
C VAL A 28 1.39 6.66 -19.51
N ASN A 29 0.84 5.45 -19.33
CA ASN A 29 0.12 4.77 -20.41
C ASN A 29 -1.19 5.47 -20.76
N ALA A 30 -1.93 5.96 -19.77
CA ALA A 30 -3.20 6.67 -19.99
C ALA A 30 -2.98 7.96 -20.79
N VAL A 31 -2.06 8.83 -20.36
CA VAL A 31 -1.75 10.10 -21.02
C VAL A 31 -1.20 9.86 -22.43
N ALA A 32 -0.27 8.93 -22.60
CA ALA A 32 0.26 8.57 -23.91
C ALA A 32 -0.81 8.04 -24.87
N SER A 33 -1.85 7.37 -24.35
CA SER A 33 -2.95 6.88 -25.18
C SER A 33 -3.90 8.00 -25.61
N ALA A 34 -4.03 9.06 -24.79
CA ALA A 34 -4.96 10.17 -25.02
C ALA A 34 -4.34 11.31 -25.85
N ASP A 35 -3.03 11.54 -25.76
CA ASP A 35 -2.33 12.64 -26.44
C ASP A 35 -1.33 12.14 -27.49
N LYS A 36 -1.63 12.42 -28.77
CA LYS A 36 -0.79 12.03 -29.91
C LYS A 36 0.58 12.72 -29.95
N GLN A 37 0.68 13.96 -29.45
CA GLN A 37 1.95 14.68 -29.40
C GLN A 37 2.87 14.05 -28.37
N ILE A 38 2.34 13.76 -27.17
CA ILE A 38 3.08 13.04 -26.13
C ILE A 38 3.49 11.65 -26.64
N LEU A 39 2.57 10.90 -27.24
CA LEU A 39 2.91 9.59 -27.84
C LEU A 39 4.05 9.68 -28.85
N THR A 40 4.08 10.74 -29.66
CA THR A 40 5.15 10.98 -30.64
C THR A 40 6.46 11.33 -29.95
N ALA A 41 6.42 12.13 -28.89
CA ALA A 41 7.60 12.46 -28.08
C ALA A 41 8.20 11.21 -27.42
N LEU A 42 7.37 10.35 -26.81
CA LEU A 42 7.79 9.08 -26.21
C LEU A 42 8.46 8.15 -27.23
N LYS A 43 7.96 8.14 -28.47
CA LYS A 43 8.53 7.36 -29.60
C LYS A 43 9.90 7.84 -30.06
N ARG A 44 10.39 9.00 -29.62
CA ARG A 44 11.76 9.46 -29.92
C ARG A 44 12.81 8.63 -29.18
N THR A 45 12.49 8.11 -27.99
CA THR A 45 13.39 7.30 -27.14
C THR A 45 12.69 6.05 -26.60
N PRO A 46 12.17 5.16 -27.47
CA PRO A 46 11.25 4.09 -27.08
C PRO A 46 11.89 3.08 -26.12
N SER A 47 13.18 2.76 -26.29
CA SER A 47 13.90 1.85 -25.41
C SER A 47 13.98 2.35 -23.96
N SER A 48 14.19 3.66 -23.78
CA SER A 48 14.26 4.27 -22.44
C SER A 48 12.91 4.20 -21.73
N TRP A 49 11.83 4.53 -22.42
CA TRP A 49 10.47 4.44 -21.87
C TRP A 49 10.04 3.01 -21.57
N ASN A 50 10.42 2.05 -22.42
CA ASN A 50 10.16 0.63 -22.15
C ASN A 50 10.86 0.15 -20.87
N ILE A 51 12.13 0.52 -20.64
CA ILE A 51 12.85 0.17 -19.41
C ILE A 51 12.25 0.87 -18.19
N PHE A 52 11.84 2.14 -18.33
CA PHE A 52 11.20 2.89 -17.27
C PHE A 52 9.88 2.23 -16.83
N LEU A 53 8.98 1.96 -17.78
CA LEU A 53 7.70 1.30 -17.51
C LEU A 53 7.89 -0.12 -16.94
N HIS A 54 8.85 -0.88 -17.47
CA HIS A 54 9.20 -2.20 -16.94
C HIS A 54 9.68 -2.12 -15.48
N SER A 55 10.49 -1.11 -15.15
CA SER A 55 10.98 -0.89 -13.79
C SER A 55 9.84 -0.57 -12.82
N LEU A 56 8.88 0.26 -13.24
CA LEU A 56 7.70 0.57 -12.43
C LEU A 56 6.82 -0.66 -12.17
N GLN A 57 6.57 -1.48 -13.20
CA GLN A 57 5.85 -2.74 -13.04
C GLN A 57 6.60 -3.70 -12.11
N THR A 58 7.90 -3.86 -12.31
CA THR A 58 8.75 -4.71 -11.46
C THR A 58 8.67 -4.28 -10.01
N THR A 59 8.81 -2.99 -9.72
CA THR A 59 8.68 -2.42 -8.38
C THR A 59 7.31 -2.71 -7.79
N THR A 60 6.23 -2.53 -8.55
CA THR A 60 4.84 -2.84 -8.11
C THR A 60 4.73 -4.29 -7.62
N PHE A 61 5.18 -5.27 -8.42
CA PHE A 61 5.08 -6.69 -8.07
C PHE A 61 6.04 -7.12 -6.94
N ILE A 62 7.23 -6.51 -6.86
CA ILE A 62 8.16 -6.75 -5.76
C ILE A 62 7.57 -6.23 -4.45
N SER A 63 7.02 -5.01 -4.46
CA SER A 63 6.40 -4.39 -3.28
C SER A 63 5.19 -5.16 -2.77
N LEU A 64 4.29 -5.58 -3.67
CA LEU A 64 3.21 -6.52 -3.30
C LEU A 64 3.77 -7.78 -2.63
N GLY A 65 4.85 -8.32 -3.18
CA GLY A 65 5.48 -9.52 -2.66
C GLY A 65 6.12 -9.36 -1.29
N ARG A 66 6.60 -8.17 -0.94
CA ARG A 66 7.09 -7.85 0.41
C ARG A 66 5.92 -7.65 1.37
N ILE A 67 4.90 -6.89 0.95
CA ILE A 67 3.70 -6.61 1.76
C ILE A 67 3.02 -7.90 2.21
N PHE A 68 2.84 -8.87 1.32
CA PHE A 68 2.16 -10.14 1.59
C PHE A 68 3.11 -11.30 1.90
N ASP A 69 4.37 -11.04 2.22
CA ASP A 69 5.32 -12.11 2.56
C ASP A 69 4.90 -12.79 3.89
N PRO A 70 4.62 -14.11 3.88
CA PRO A 70 4.29 -14.84 5.10
C PRO A 70 5.50 -15.13 5.98
N ASN A 71 6.73 -14.96 5.48
CA ASN A 71 7.95 -15.25 6.21
C ASN A 71 8.02 -14.39 7.49
N SER A 72 8.25 -15.04 8.64
CA SER A 72 8.33 -14.35 9.93
C SER A 72 9.54 -13.44 10.06
N ASN A 73 10.56 -13.64 9.23
CA ASN A 73 11.84 -12.93 9.33
C ASN A 73 11.86 -11.64 8.51
N SER A 74 11.00 -11.51 7.48
CA SER A 74 10.84 -10.28 6.71
C SER A 74 9.80 -9.36 7.34
N PHE A 75 9.81 -8.09 6.93
CA PHE A 75 8.74 -7.16 7.26
C PHE A 75 7.57 -7.35 6.29
N SER A 76 6.34 -7.38 6.81
CA SER A 76 5.12 -7.58 6.01
C SER A 76 3.87 -7.12 6.78
N ILE A 77 2.74 -7.03 6.10
CA ILE A 77 1.44 -6.70 6.70
C ILE A 77 1.05 -7.71 7.80
N HIS A 78 1.44 -8.98 7.64
CA HIS A 78 1.22 -10.02 8.64
C HIS A 78 2.04 -9.78 9.90
N ARG A 79 3.27 -9.28 9.74
CA ARG A 79 4.14 -8.95 10.87
C ARG A 79 3.61 -7.75 11.64
N LEU A 80 3.14 -6.70 10.95
CA LEU A 80 2.45 -5.56 11.57
C LEU A 80 1.23 -6.01 12.37
N ALA A 81 0.31 -6.76 11.77
CA ALA A 81 -0.90 -7.23 12.45
C ALA A 81 -0.57 -8.15 13.65
N ARG A 82 0.45 -9.01 13.54
CA ARG A 82 0.94 -9.82 14.65
C ARG A 82 1.54 -8.97 15.76
N TYR A 83 2.28 -7.92 15.42
CA TYR A 83 2.84 -7.00 16.40
C TYR A 83 1.74 -6.24 17.15
N CYS A 84 0.74 -5.71 16.43
CA CYS A 84 -0.44 -5.08 17.04
C CYS A 84 -1.17 -6.04 17.99
N SER A 85 -1.30 -7.32 17.61
CA SER A 85 -1.94 -8.34 18.46
C SER A 85 -1.16 -8.64 19.74
N LYS A 86 0.18 -8.59 19.69
CA LYS A 86 1.04 -8.87 20.84
C LYS A 86 1.14 -7.67 21.79
N ASN A 87 1.12 -6.46 21.24
CA ASN A 87 1.27 -5.20 21.96
C ASN A 87 -0.04 -4.42 21.98
N ILE A 88 -1.17 -5.12 22.21
CA ILE A 88 -2.50 -4.49 22.18
C ILE A 88 -2.65 -3.40 23.26
N ASN A 89 -1.87 -3.49 24.33
CA ASN A 89 -1.78 -2.48 25.38
C ASN A 89 -1.27 -1.13 24.84
N GLU A 90 -0.50 -1.07 23.75
CA GLU A 90 -0.10 0.22 23.17
C GLU A 90 -1.30 1.04 22.65
N PHE A 91 -2.45 0.39 22.43
CA PHE A 91 -3.70 1.03 22.03
C PHE A 91 -4.58 1.42 23.22
N ASP A 92 -4.17 1.17 24.47
CA ASP A 92 -5.00 1.47 25.64
C ASP A 92 -5.14 2.97 25.91
N ARG A 93 -6.03 3.30 26.85
CA ARG A 93 -6.31 4.68 27.27
C ARG A 93 -5.06 5.41 27.74
N THR A 94 -4.21 4.74 28.51
CA THR A 94 -2.99 5.34 29.08
C THR A 94 -2.00 5.72 27.98
N ASN A 95 -1.77 4.82 27.02
CA ASN A 95 -0.85 5.05 25.92
C ASN A 95 -1.42 6.08 24.92
N LEU A 96 -2.73 6.08 24.67
CA LEU A 96 -3.37 7.13 23.88
C LEU A 96 -3.25 8.50 24.56
N LYS A 97 -3.45 8.57 25.88
CA LYS A 97 -3.25 9.79 26.67
C LYS A 97 -1.84 10.33 26.50
N ILE A 98 -0.81 9.48 26.66
CA ILE A 98 0.59 9.89 26.48
C ILE A 98 0.82 10.49 25.08
N ARG A 99 0.30 9.85 24.02
CA ARG A 99 0.43 10.37 22.65
C ARG A 99 -0.30 11.70 22.44
N LYS A 100 -1.45 11.90 23.07
CA LYS A 100 -2.23 13.15 22.96
C LYS A 100 -1.67 14.29 23.80
N MET A 101 -0.89 13.99 24.83
CA MET A 101 -0.15 14.97 25.63
C MET A 101 1.23 15.32 25.05
N ASP A 102 1.64 14.69 23.95
CA ASP A 102 2.99 14.92 23.40
C ASP A 102 3.21 16.40 23.05
N GLY A 103 4.18 17.03 23.71
CA GLY A 103 4.48 18.46 23.61
C GLY A 103 3.73 19.36 24.61
N ASP A 104 2.73 18.86 25.33
CA ASP A 104 1.96 19.63 26.30
C ASP A 104 2.55 19.53 27.72
N VAL A 105 2.75 20.68 28.37
CA VAL A 105 3.27 20.77 29.75
C VAL A 105 2.17 20.52 30.80
N LYS A 106 0.91 20.79 30.45
CA LYS A 106 -0.26 20.63 31.30
C LYS A 106 -1.36 19.88 30.54
N GLU A 107 -2.10 19.03 31.24
CA GLU A 107 -3.24 18.31 30.69
C GLU A 107 -4.30 19.28 30.11
N PRO A 108 -4.60 19.19 28.81
CA PRO A 108 -5.64 20.01 28.19
C PRO A 108 -7.04 19.65 28.68
N GLU A 109 -7.93 20.64 28.78
CA GLU A 109 -9.31 20.45 29.25
C GLU A 109 -10.12 19.49 28.37
N TRP A 110 -9.84 19.45 27.06
CA TRP A 110 -10.51 18.57 26.10
C TRP A 110 -10.08 17.10 26.21
N LEU A 111 -8.97 16.79 26.89
CA LEU A 111 -8.34 15.47 26.82
C LEU A 111 -9.20 14.37 27.45
N GLU A 112 -9.79 14.66 28.61
CA GLU A 112 -10.59 13.67 29.32
C GLU A 112 -11.84 13.28 28.53
N GLU A 113 -12.54 14.27 27.96
CA GLU A 113 -13.68 14.04 27.06
C GLU A 113 -13.27 13.24 25.81
N TYR A 114 -12.14 13.61 25.19
CA TYR A 114 -11.60 12.88 24.03
C TYR A 114 -11.34 11.41 24.35
N LEU A 115 -10.69 11.11 25.47
CA LEU A 115 -10.36 9.74 25.88
C LEU A 115 -11.63 8.93 26.20
N ASN A 116 -12.66 9.56 26.76
CA ASN A 116 -13.92 8.89 27.05
C ASN A 116 -14.71 8.55 25.77
N GLY A 117 -14.55 9.33 24.71
CA GLY A 117 -15.11 9.04 23.39
C GLY A 117 -14.29 8.09 22.51
N ALA A 118 -13.06 7.76 22.93
CA ALA A 118 -12.16 6.93 22.14
C ALA A 118 -12.55 5.44 22.18
N TYR A 119 -12.22 4.73 21.11
CA TYR A 119 -12.37 3.29 20.97
C TYR A 119 -11.05 2.57 21.30
N TYR A 120 -11.11 1.60 22.21
CA TYR A 120 -9.97 0.76 22.60
C TYR A 120 -10.14 -0.66 22.05
N PRO A 121 -9.24 -1.13 21.17
CA PRO A 121 -9.42 -2.39 20.47
C PRO A 121 -9.20 -3.58 21.39
N ASN A 122 -9.96 -4.64 21.16
CA ASN A 122 -9.77 -5.92 21.82
C ASN A 122 -9.15 -6.97 20.88
N LYS A 123 -8.85 -8.16 21.41
CA LYS A 123 -8.25 -9.25 20.60
C LYS A 123 -9.12 -9.67 19.42
N GLY A 124 -10.44 -9.52 19.50
CA GLY A 124 -11.37 -9.79 18.42
C GLY A 124 -11.26 -8.79 17.27
N ASP A 125 -11.01 -7.51 17.55
CA ASP A 125 -10.74 -6.50 16.52
C ASP A 125 -9.48 -6.86 15.71
N ILE A 126 -8.40 -7.21 16.40
CA ILE A 126 -7.15 -7.60 15.73
C ILE A 126 -7.28 -8.94 14.98
N LYS A 127 -8.12 -9.85 15.48
CA LYS A 127 -8.45 -11.09 14.78
C LYS A 127 -9.14 -10.79 13.44
N ARG A 128 -10.15 -9.92 13.43
CA ARG A 128 -10.84 -9.48 12.19
C ARG A 128 -9.87 -8.85 11.19
N LEU A 129 -8.99 -7.96 11.64
CA LEU A 129 -7.93 -7.40 10.78
C LEU A 129 -7.09 -8.50 10.11
N ARG A 130 -6.73 -9.55 10.84
CA ARG A 130 -5.94 -10.66 10.30
C ARG A 130 -6.73 -11.53 9.31
N GLU A 131 -8.03 -11.69 9.52
CA GLU A 131 -8.93 -12.41 8.61
C GLU A 131 -9.05 -11.65 7.28
N GLU A 132 -9.27 -10.34 7.32
CA GLU A 132 -9.30 -9.47 6.13
C GLU A 132 -7.97 -9.52 5.34
N ILE A 133 -6.84 -9.43 6.05
CA ILE A 133 -5.51 -9.58 5.44
C ILE A 133 -5.36 -10.93 4.76
N SER A 134 -5.87 -12.00 5.37
CA SER A 134 -5.76 -13.36 4.83
C SER A 134 -6.58 -13.52 3.55
N SER A 135 -7.77 -12.93 3.50
CA SER A 135 -8.61 -12.91 2.29
C SER A 135 -7.89 -12.25 1.10
N HIS A 136 -7.33 -11.06 1.31
CA HIS A 136 -6.61 -10.33 0.26
C HIS A 136 -5.30 -11.01 -0.13
N ARG A 137 -4.62 -11.65 0.83
CA ARG A 137 -3.43 -12.47 0.53
C ARG A 137 -3.76 -13.60 -0.43
N THR A 138 -4.91 -14.28 -0.29
CA THR A 138 -5.30 -15.35 -1.22
C THR A 138 -5.38 -14.83 -2.65
N THR A 139 -5.94 -13.64 -2.87
CA THR A 139 -5.96 -13.00 -4.18
C THR A 139 -4.55 -12.72 -4.69
N TYR A 140 -3.67 -12.16 -3.85
CA TYR A 140 -2.26 -11.96 -4.21
C TYR A 140 -1.57 -13.28 -4.59
N GLU A 141 -1.70 -14.33 -3.78
CA GLU A 141 -0.99 -15.60 -3.99
C GLU A 141 -1.45 -16.34 -5.23
N THR A 142 -2.74 -16.28 -5.55
CA THR A 142 -3.33 -17.01 -6.68
C THR A 142 -3.10 -16.29 -8.00
N LYS A 143 -3.17 -14.95 -8.02
CA LYS A 143 -3.16 -14.17 -9.27
C LYS A 143 -1.86 -13.40 -9.51
N TYR A 144 -1.29 -12.77 -8.49
CA TYR A 144 -0.19 -11.80 -8.65
C TYR A 144 1.19 -12.40 -8.35
N LYS A 145 1.30 -13.28 -7.35
CA LYS A 145 2.54 -13.98 -7.00
C LYS A 145 3.14 -14.77 -8.17
N PRO A 146 2.36 -15.46 -9.03
CA PRO A 146 2.91 -16.12 -10.21
C PRO A 146 3.56 -15.15 -11.20
N ILE A 147 3.02 -13.94 -11.38
CA ILE A 147 3.62 -12.91 -12.25
C ILE A 147 4.97 -12.48 -11.68
N ARG A 148 5.01 -12.16 -10.38
CA ARG A 148 6.28 -11.85 -9.70
C ARG A 148 7.29 -12.96 -9.91
N ASN A 149 6.93 -14.20 -9.56
CA ASN A 149 7.89 -15.29 -9.50
C ASN A 149 8.36 -15.76 -10.88
N LYS A 150 7.50 -15.77 -11.89
CA LYS A 150 7.79 -16.38 -13.21
C LYS A 150 8.22 -15.37 -14.28
N VAL A 151 7.96 -14.08 -14.06
CA VAL A 151 8.21 -13.03 -15.06
C VAL A 151 9.19 -11.99 -14.54
N MET A 152 9.02 -11.53 -13.29
CA MET A 152 9.77 -10.37 -12.76
C MET A 152 11.01 -10.77 -11.96
N ALA A 153 10.88 -11.65 -10.97
CA ALA A 153 11.95 -12.03 -10.04
C ALA A 153 12.80 -13.19 -10.57
N HIS A 154 12.18 -14.12 -11.30
CA HIS A 154 12.88 -15.16 -12.05
C HIS A 154 12.26 -15.21 -13.45
N LYS A 155 13.06 -14.99 -14.50
CA LYS A 155 12.60 -15.23 -15.88
C LYS A 155 12.58 -16.74 -16.10
N ASP A 156 11.43 -17.36 -15.89
CA ASP A 156 11.25 -18.77 -16.22
C ASP A 156 11.38 -18.94 -17.74
N PHE A 157 12.35 -19.76 -18.17
CA PHE A 157 12.67 -19.99 -19.58
C PHE A 157 11.45 -20.45 -20.38
N SER A 158 10.52 -21.17 -19.73
CA SER A 158 9.29 -21.69 -20.34
C SER A 158 8.21 -20.63 -20.59
N LYS A 159 8.35 -19.44 -19.99
CA LYS A 159 7.39 -18.33 -20.09
C LYS A 159 7.91 -17.12 -20.87
N ILE A 160 9.18 -17.13 -21.30
CA ILE A 160 9.73 -16.10 -22.20
C ILE A 160 8.88 -16.04 -23.48
N GLY A 161 8.28 -14.88 -23.75
CA GLY A 161 7.39 -14.67 -24.91
C GLY A 161 5.95 -15.18 -24.76
N LYS A 162 5.56 -15.74 -23.61
CA LYS A 162 4.21 -16.26 -23.32
C LYS A 162 3.56 -15.61 -22.09
N ASN A 163 3.90 -14.35 -21.84
CA ASN A 163 3.48 -13.62 -20.63
C ASN A 163 1.99 -13.26 -20.63
N GLU A 164 1.34 -13.21 -21.80
CA GLU A 164 -0.06 -12.82 -21.99
C GLU A 164 -1.04 -13.67 -21.15
N GLU A 165 -0.76 -14.96 -20.96
CA GLU A 165 -1.61 -15.86 -20.17
C GLU A 165 -1.61 -15.52 -18.67
N LEU A 166 -0.47 -15.04 -18.14
CA LEU A 166 -0.34 -14.66 -16.73
C LEU A 166 -0.94 -13.28 -16.48
N PHE A 167 -0.67 -12.32 -17.37
CA PHE A 167 -1.24 -10.98 -17.27
C PHE A 167 -2.75 -10.95 -17.58
N GLY A 168 -3.24 -11.83 -18.47
CA GLY A 168 -4.67 -11.94 -18.81
C GLY A 168 -5.56 -12.43 -17.67
N LYS A 169 -4.97 -12.98 -16.58
CA LYS A 169 -5.69 -13.36 -15.35
C LYS A 169 -5.77 -12.22 -14.32
N THR A 170 -5.16 -11.08 -14.62
CA THR A 170 -5.15 -9.89 -13.77
C THR A 170 -5.85 -8.73 -14.47
N ASN A 171 -6.37 -7.81 -13.68
CA ASN A 171 -6.87 -6.54 -14.21
C ASN A 171 -6.47 -5.40 -13.28
N ILE A 172 -6.41 -4.19 -13.84
CA ILE A 172 -5.97 -3.00 -13.12
C ILE A 172 -6.89 -2.70 -11.93
N THR A 173 -8.21 -2.87 -12.07
CA THR A 173 -9.18 -2.61 -11.01
C THR A 173 -8.97 -3.49 -9.78
N GLU A 174 -8.70 -4.79 -9.96
CA GLU A 174 -8.43 -5.70 -8.85
C GLU A 174 -7.09 -5.37 -8.17
N LEU A 175 -6.07 -5.03 -8.95
CA LEU A 175 -4.79 -4.59 -8.41
C LEU A 175 -4.95 -3.31 -7.58
N GLU A 176 -5.69 -2.33 -8.10
CA GLU A 176 -6.04 -1.10 -7.39
C GLU A 176 -6.85 -1.38 -6.12
N GLY A 177 -7.75 -2.37 -6.15
CA GLY A 177 -8.45 -2.85 -4.95
C GLY A 177 -7.50 -3.41 -3.88
N ILE A 178 -6.48 -4.19 -4.27
CA ILE A 178 -5.44 -4.67 -3.35
C ILE A 178 -4.61 -3.51 -2.79
N ILE A 179 -4.21 -2.55 -3.63
CA ILE A 179 -3.47 -1.36 -3.21
C ILE A 179 -4.31 -0.53 -2.24
N SER A 180 -5.60 -0.36 -2.53
CA SER A 180 -6.53 0.34 -1.66
C SER A 180 -6.67 -0.38 -0.32
N PHE A 181 -6.83 -1.70 -0.32
CA PHE A 181 -6.87 -2.47 0.93
C PHE A 181 -5.61 -2.24 1.79
N CYS A 182 -4.42 -2.23 1.18
CA CYS A 182 -3.18 -1.95 1.91
C CYS A 182 -3.19 -0.53 2.52
N ASN A 183 -3.69 0.46 1.79
CA ASN A 183 -3.89 1.82 2.30
C ASN A 183 -4.91 1.86 3.45
N GLN A 184 -6.03 1.15 3.33
CA GLN A 184 -7.05 1.07 4.38
C GLN A 184 -6.48 0.42 5.66
N VAL A 185 -5.66 -0.63 5.55
CA VAL A 185 -4.99 -1.22 6.73
C VAL A 185 -4.05 -0.22 7.40
N LYS A 186 -3.25 0.51 6.62
CA LYS A 186 -2.35 1.55 7.11
C LYS A 186 -3.13 2.64 7.85
N LEU A 187 -4.10 3.26 7.17
CA LEU A 187 -4.91 4.36 7.69
C LEU A 187 -5.73 3.91 8.91
N GLY A 188 -6.34 2.72 8.85
CA GLY A 188 -7.10 2.17 9.96
C GLY A 188 -6.26 1.96 11.21
N ILE A 189 -5.07 1.34 11.08
CA ILE A 189 -4.14 1.15 12.22
C ILE A 189 -3.64 2.50 12.72
N GLN A 190 -3.33 3.45 11.83
CA GLN A 190 -2.90 4.80 12.18
C GLN A 190 -3.97 5.53 13.00
N GLU A 191 -5.21 5.57 12.53
CA GLU A 191 -6.33 6.20 13.21
C GLU A 191 -6.65 5.51 14.54
N GLN A 192 -6.55 4.19 14.60
CA GLN A 192 -6.71 3.45 15.85
C GLN A 192 -5.61 3.75 16.86
N TYR A 193 -4.36 3.87 16.41
CA TYR A 193 -3.21 4.11 17.27
C TYR A 193 -3.17 5.56 17.76
N TRP A 194 -3.24 6.53 16.85
CA TRP A 194 -3.07 7.94 17.15
C TRP A 194 -4.35 8.62 17.62
N ASN A 195 -5.51 8.14 17.18
CA ASN A 195 -6.79 8.80 17.43
C ASN A 195 -7.80 7.96 18.21
N GLY A 196 -7.51 6.69 18.48
CA GLY A 196 -8.47 5.80 19.16
C GLY A 196 -9.73 5.58 18.33
N ARG A 197 -9.64 5.58 17.00
CA ARG A 197 -10.80 5.30 16.14
C ARG A 197 -10.80 3.85 15.70
N LYS A 198 -11.97 3.23 15.70
CA LYS A 198 -12.12 1.82 15.33
C LYS A 198 -11.66 1.59 13.89
N ILE A 199 -10.83 0.54 13.70
CA ILE A 199 -10.45 0.07 12.36
C ILE A 199 -11.72 -0.37 11.61
N THR A 200 -11.92 0.22 10.44
CA THR A 200 -13.03 -0.10 9.53
C THR A 200 -12.49 -0.29 8.12
N PHE A 201 -13.16 -1.12 7.35
CA PHE A 201 -12.88 -1.37 5.94
C PHE A 201 -14.11 -1.05 5.12
N THR A 202 -13.90 -0.52 3.93
CA THR A 202 -14.97 -0.16 3.00
C THR A 202 -14.67 -0.76 1.63
N ASN A 203 -15.71 -0.85 0.80
CA ASN A 203 -15.55 -1.25 -0.59
C ASN A 203 -15.09 -0.10 -1.48
N ASP A 204 -15.09 1.14 -0.97
CA ASP A 204 -14.64 2.30 -1.72
C ASP A 204 -13.11 2.26 -1.88
N LEU A 205 -12.64 2.70 -3.05
CA LEU A 205 -11.21 2.82 -3.29
C LEU A 205 -10.66 4.03 -2.51
N ILE A 206 -9.90 3.71 -1.48
CA ILE A 206 -9.18 4.66 -0.64
C ILE A 206 -7.69 4.58 -0.97
N PHE A 207 -7.10 5.71 -1.31
CA PHE A 207 -5.66 5.92 -1.47
C PHE A 207 -5.21 7.08 -0.57
N ASP A 208 -3.92 7.16 -0.29
CA ASP A 208 -3.31 8.11 0.64
C ASP A 208 -2.81 9.40 -0.02
N GLY A 209 -3.31 9.72 -1.22
CA GLY A 209 -2.91 10.88 -2.02
C GLY A 209 -1.65 10.65 -2.86
N HIS A 210 -0.94 9.54 -2.70
CA HIS A 210 0.20 9.20 -3.56
C HIS A 210 -0.21 8.89 -5.01
N ASP A 211 -1.43 8.41 -5.22
CA ASP A 211 -2.05 8.23 -6.53
C ASP A 211 -2.26 9.58 -7.24
N GLN A 212 -2.84 10.57 -6.55
CA GLN A 212 -3.05 11.92 -7.09
C GLN A 212 -1.73 12.66 -7.34
N SER A 213 -0.76 12.50 -6.43
CA SER A 213 0.60 13.02 -6.62
C SER A 213 1.24 12.42 -7.87
N ALA A 214 1.11 11.10 -8.06
CA ALA A 214 1.63 10.43 -9.24
C ALA A 214 0.95 10.90 -10.53
N GLU A 215 -0.35 11.15 -10.52
CA GLU A 215 -1.07 11.73 -11.66
C GLU A 215 -0.51 13.08 -12.05
N LYS A 216 -0.41 13.99 -11.08
CA LYS A 216 0.11 15.34 -11.29
C LYS A 216 1.55 15.32 -11.80
N GLU A 217 2.43 14.57 -11.13
CA GLU A 217 3.84 14.48 -11.50
C GLU A 217 4.03 13.89 -12.91
N VAL A 218 3.23 12.89 -13.29
CA VAL A 218 3.27 12.32 -14.63
C VAL A 218 2.79 13.32 -15.67
N ASN A 219 1.71 14.05 -15.40
CA ASN A 219 1.22 15.08 -16.32
C ASN A 219 2.27 16.18 -16.52
N ASP A 220 2.82 16.72 -15.43
CA ASP A 220 3.87 17.74 -15.47
C ASP A 220 5.11 17.24 -16.25
N LEU A 221 5.53 15.99 -16.01
CA LEU A 221 6.66 15.37 -16.71
C LEU A 221 6.38 15.22 -18.22
N LEU A 222 5.22 14.67 -18.60
CA LEU A 222 4.94 14.35 -20.00
C LEU A 222 4.62 15.59 -20.84
N GLU A 223 4.00 16.62 -20.25
CA GLU A 223 3.81 17.92 -20.90
C GLU A 223 5.15 18.58 -21.22
N SER A 224 6.17 18.40 -20.36
CA SER A 224 7.52 18.95 -20.62
C SER A 224 8.25 18.32 -21.83
N LEU A 225 7.70 17.25 -22.42
CA LEU A 225 8.28 16.56 -23.57
C LEU A 225 7.76 17.06 -24.93
N LYS A 226 6.70 17.87 -24.94
CA LYS A 226 6.16 18.51 -26.15
C LYS A 226 7.16 19.52 -26.71
#